data_AF-A0A154P066-F1
#
_entry.id   AF-A0A154P066-F1
#
_cell.length_a   1.000
_cell.length_b   1.000
_cell.length_c   1.000
_cell.angle_alpha   90.00
_cell.angle_beta   90.00
_cell.angle_gamma   90.00
#
_symmetry.space_group_name_H-M   'P 1'
#
loop_
_entity.id
_entity.type
_entity.pdbx_description
1 polymer ?
#
loop_
_entity_poly.entity_id
_entity_poly.type
_entity_poly.pdbx_seq_one_letter_code
_entity_poly.pdbx_strand_id
1 'polypeptide(L)'
;MIGKIVLLLSSLALATAQVPSLGFCPEYVPMANFDMSKFLGVWFEAERYFQLTEVVSRCVMANYTLSPDGKFRVSNEVTNRFTGIKRVVEGEIKKAASKAEEGKLIVKYTIPLTPETKYSVLETDYKNYAVMWSCSGIGPFHTQNAWVMTRERLAPGTVLQQAYAVLDKYKISRTFFVKTDQDDCAYLASLPTKPAEPEVEDAEKPEKKSEEDTSCVRSAVIPDAPSVIVDAEVAKEDEELVASVPADENLRKLVVNTVPEHIMVIADNMKEDLLMDSIKMAEEKKPSEPEIEKASEAIKDAE
;
A
#
# COMPACT_ATOMS: atom_id res chain seq x y z
N MET A 1 -8.81 -56.01 25.59
CA MET A 1 -7.55 -55.38 25.14
C MET A 1 -7.70 -54.58 23.85
N ILE A 2 -8.34 -55.11 22.81
CA ILE A 2 -8.49 -54.49 21.48
C ILE A 2 -8.96 -53.01 21.53
N GLY A 3 -10.00 -52.68 22.31
CA GLY A 3 -10.51 -51.31 22.41
C GLY A 3 -9.48 -50.26 22.87
N LYS A 4 -8.51 -50.63 23.72
CA LYS A 4 -7.42 -49.72 24.13
C LYS A 4 -6.42 -49.45 23.00
N ILE A 5 -6.20 -50.43 22.12
CA ILE A 5 -5.31 -50.33 20.96
C ILE A 5 -5.94 -49.43 19.88
N VAL A 6 -7.25 -49.58 19.63
CA VAL A 6 -7.99 -48.72 18.69
C VAL A 6 -7.99 -47.25 19.14
N LEU A 7 -8.17 -46.99 20.44
CA LEU A 7 -8.16 -45.64 20.99
C LEU A 7 -6.77 -44.97 20.92
N LEU A 8 -5.69 -45.75 21.09
CA LEU A 8 -4.29 -45.30 20.91
C LEU A 8 -3.91 -45.04 19.44
N LEU A 9 -4.45 -45.82 18.49
CA LEU A 9 -4.23 -45.59 17.06
C LEU A 9 -5.02 -44.36 16.57
N SER A 10 -6.23 -44.14 17.08
CA SER A 10 -7.08 -43.01 16.73
C SER A 10 -6.51 -41.66 17.19
N SER A 11 -5.91 -41.60 18.38
CA SER A 11 -5.27 -40.37 18.88
C SER A 11 -4.00 -39.99 18.10
N LEU A 12 -3.24 -40.98 17.61
CA LEU A 12 -2.04 -40.73 16.81
C LEU A 12 -2.37 -40.18 15.41
N ALA A 13 -3.52 -40.55 14.83
CA ALA A 13 -3.99 -40.05 13.54
C ALA A 13 -4.44 -38.58 13.58
N LEU A 14 -4.79 -38.03 14.75
CA LEU A 14 -5.18 -36.63 14.93
C LEU A 14 -3.98 -35.67 15.10
N ALA A 15 -2.78 -36.20 15.30
CA ALA A 15 -1.56 -35.40 15.52
C ALA A 15 -0.97 -34.79 14.22
N THR A 16 -1.46 -35.16 13.04
CA THR A 16 -0.93 -34.70 11.74
C THR A 16 -1.57 -33.41 11.21
N ALA A 17 -2.56 -32.85 11.93
CA ALA A 17 -3.34 -31.69 11.49
C ALA A 17 -2.78 -30.32 11.94
N GLN A 18 -1.59 -30.29 12.55
CA GLN A 18 -0.93 -29.04 12.93
C GLN A 18 0.45 -29.00 12.27
N VAL A 19 0.72 -27.95 11.50
CA VAL A 19 2.08 -27.58 11.06
C VAL A 19 2.55 -26.41 11.93
N PRO A 20 2.98 -26.63 13.18
CA PRO A 20 3.80 -25.65 13.85
C PRO A 20 5.11 -25.58 13.07
N SER A 21 5.34 -24.46 12.37
CA SER A 21 6.60 -24.21 11.64
C SER A 21 7.73 -23.90 12.63
N LEU A 22 8.10 -24.91 13.42
CA LEU A 22 9.30 -24.91 14.26
C LEU A 22 10.45 -25.43 13.39
N GLY A 23 11.38 -24.54 13.06
CA GLY A 23 12.49 -24.86 12.18
C GLY A 23 13.50 -23.72 12.15
N PHE A 24 14.63 -23.96 11.49
CA PHE A 24 15.57 -22.88 11.19
C PHE A 24 15.07 -22.05 10.00
N CYS A 25 15.55 -20.82 9.86
CA CYS A 25 15.34 -20.03 8.67
C CYS A 25 15.73 -20.83 7.41
N PRO A 26 14.85 -20.93 6.38
CA PRO A 26 15.23 -21.55 5.12
C PRO A 26 16.31 -20.68 4.47
N GLU A 27 17.42 -21.32 4.09
CA GLU A 27 18.52 -20.66 3.41
C GLU A 27 18.29 -20.68 1.90
N TYR A 28 17.98 -19.50 1.35
CA TYR A 28 17.88 -19.30 -0.09
C TYR A 28 19.13 -18.61 -0.61
N VAL A 29 19.72 -19.18 -1.67
CA VAL A 29 20.86 -18.59 -2.37
C VAL A 29 20.38 -17.31 -3.09
N PRO A 30 21.01 -16.15 -2.84
CA PRO A 30 20.71 -14.91 -3.56
C PRO A 30 20.98 -15.02 -5.06
N MET A 31 20.47 -14.06 -5.83
CA MET A 31 20.73 -13.95 -7.25
C MET A 31 22.24 -13.88 -7.54
N ALA A 32 22.75 -14.83 -8.32
CA ALA A 32 24.16 -14.84 -8.73
C ALA A 32 24.46 -13.72 -9.75
N ASN A 33 25.62 -13.08 -9.60
CA ASN A 33 26.05 -11.93 -10.42
C ASN A 33 25.04 -10.76 -10.39
N PHE A 34 24.47 -10.49 -9.21
CA PHE A 34 23.54 -9.39 -9.02
C PHE A 34 24.23 -8.03 -9.21
N ASP A 35 23.67 -7.19 -10.08
CA ASP A 35 24.22 -5.89 -10.42
C ASP A 35 23.46 -4.77 -9.71
N MET A 36 24.00 -4.33 -8.56
CA MET A 36 23.40 -3.26 -7.75
C MET A 36 23.24 -1.94 -8.54
N SER A 37 24.11 -1.66 -9.52
CA SER A 37 24.01 -0.46 -10.36
C SER A 37 22.81 -0.51 -11.30
N LYS A 38 22.41 -1.70 -11.78
CA LYS A 38 21.16 -1.89 -12.54
C LYS A 38 19.92 -1.90 -11.64
N PHE A 39 20.07 -2.22 -10.36
CA PHE A 39 18.98 -2.26 -9.40
C PHE A 39 18.55 -0.88 -8.88
N LEU A 40 19.35 0.16 -9.11
CA LEU A 40 19.07 1.55 -8.71
C LEU A 40 17.70 2.08 -9.20
N GLY A 41 17.24 3.14 -8.56
CA GLY A 41 15.95 3.78 -8.78
C GLY A 41 14.84 3.26 -7.87
N VAL A 42 13.61 3.63 -8.20
CA VAL A 42 12.42 3.30 -7.41
C VAL A 42 11.93 1.89 -7.67
N TRP A 43 11.48 1.24 -6.60
CA TRP A 43 10.75 -0.02 -6.58
C TRP A 43 9.52 0.16 -5.68
N PHE A 44 8.34 -0.20 -6.18
CA PHE A 44 7.09 -0.24 -5.43
C PHE A 44 6.88 -1.63 -4.85
N GLU A 45 6.41 -1.71 -3.61
CA GLU A 45 6.00 -2.98 -3.03
C GLU A 45 4.62 -3.35 -3.59
N ALA A 46 4.54 -4.36 -4.45
CA ALA A 46 3.27 -4.82 -5.00
C ALA A 46 2.58 -5.78 -4.03
N GLU A 47 3.33 -6.74 -3.49
CA GLU A 47 2.87 -7.69 -2.49
C GLU A 47 3.98 -8.01 -1.49
N ARG A 48 3.60 -8.36 -0.26
CA ARG A 48 4.52 -8.79 0.79
C ARG A 48 3.91 -9.85 1.68
N TYR A 49 4.73 -10.60 2.40
CA TYR A 49 4.26 -11.40 3.54
C TYR A 49 3.53 -10.51 4.57
N PHE A 50 2.57 -11.11 5.28
CA PHE A 50 1.78 -10.42 6.30
C PHE A 50 2.57 -10.15 7.59
N GLN A 51 2.82 -8.87 7.86
CA GLN A 51 3.29 -8.38 9.16
C GLN A 51 2.25 -7.43 9.76
N LEU A 52 1.89 -7.66 11.04
CA LEU A 52 0.90 -6.86 11.78
C LEU A 52 1.22 -5.36 11.81
N THR A 53 2.51 -5.02 11.91
CA THR A 53 3.01 -3.62 11.94
C THR A 53 2.74 -2.85 10.65
N GLU A 54 2.52 -3.55 9.54
CA GLU A 54 2.37 -2.98 8.20
C GLU A 54 0.91 -3.01 7.72
N VAL A 55 -0.04 -3.44 8.55
CA VAL A 55 -1.50 -3.34 8.27
C VAL A 55 -1.93 -1.86 8.14
N VAL A 56 -1.24 -0.96 8.85
CA VAL A 56 -1.44 0.49 8.77
C VAL A 56 -0.73 1.14 7.57
N SER A 57 0.00 0.38 6.75
CA SER A 57 0.86 0.89 5.68
C SER A 57 0.17 0.85 4.31
N ARG A 58 0.37 1.89 3.52
CA ARG A 58 0.08 1.96 2.08
C ARG A 58 1.16 2.76 1.35
N CYS A 59 1.13 2.73 0.02
CA CYS A 59 2.02 3.48 -0.87
C CYS A 59 3.51 3.19 -0.66
N VAL A 60 3.84 1.96 -0.23
CA VAL A 60 5.19 1.58 0.17
C VAL A 60 6.12 1.54 -1.04
N MET A 61 7.26 2.21 -0.96
CA MET A 61 8.30 2.17 -2.00
C MET A 61 9.70 2.28 -1.42
N ALA A 62 10.66 1.69 -2.12
CA ALA A 62 12.08 1.78 -1.84
C ALA A 62 12.79 2.45 -3.02
N ASN A 63 13.49 3.54 -2.78
CA ASN A 63 14.35 4.20 -3.77
C ASN A 63 15.82 3.88 -3.46
N TYR A 64 16.49 3.20 -4.39
CA TYR A 64 17.90 2.81 -4.27
C TYR A 64 18.78 3.78 -5.05
N THR A 65 19.74 4.40 -4.39
CA THR A 65 20.59 5.44 -5.00
C THR A 65 22.06 5.15 -4.80
N LEU A 66 22.89 5.61 -5.74
CA LEU A 66 24.34 5.71 -5.57
C LEU A 66 24.67 7.13 -5.16
N SER A 67 25.24 7.30 -3.98
CA SER A 67 25.62 8.61 -3.43
C SER A 67 26.98 9.08 -3.96
N PRO A 68 27.29 10.39 -3.93
CA PRO A 68 28.57 10.94 -4.41
C PRO A 68 29.82 10.41 -3.67
N ASP A 69 29.64 9.87 -2.46
CA ASP A 69 30.65 9.17 -1.67
C ASP A 69 30.95 7.73 -2.18
N GLY A 70 30.34 7.32 -3.29
CA GLY A 70 30.47 5.99 -3.89
C GLY A 70 29.69 4.90 -3.15
N LYS A 71 28.82 5.27 -2.21
CA LYS A 71 28.03 4.31 -1.42
C LYS A 71 26.61 4.14 -1.94
N PHE A 72 26.11 2.91 -1.87
CA PHE A 72 24.71 2.62 -2.12
C PHE A 72 23.86 3.00 -0.90
N ARG A 73 22.71 3.62 -1.14
CA ARG A 73 21.71 3.96 -0.12
C ARG A 73 20.34 3.46 -0.54
N VAL A 74 19.46 3.26 0.43
CA VAL A 74 18.04 3.02 0.23
C VAL A 74 17.24 4.02 1.06
N SER A 75 16.20 4.59 0.46
CA SER A 75 15.21 5.42 1.12
C SER A 75 13.86 4.73 0.99
N ASN A 76 13.32 4.24 2.11
CA ASN A 76 12.01 3.60 2.16
C ASN A 76 10.96 4.62 2.55
N GLU A 77 9.96 4.82 1.70
CA GLU A 77 8.79 5.65 1.97
C GLU A 77 7.60 4.75 2.30
N VAL A 78 6.87 5.09 3.36
CA VAL A 78 5.61 4.44 3.75
C VAL A 78 4.62 5.51 4.17
N THR A 79 3.35 5.35 3.76
CA THR A 79 2.27 6.24 4.15
C THR A 79 1.31 5.52 5.07
N ASN A 80 0.92 6.16 6.18
CA ASN A 80 -0.08 5.60 7.08
C ASN A 80 -1.48 5.67 6.43
N ARG A 81 -2.16 4.52 6.31
CA ARG A 81 -3.51 4.39 5.73
C ARG A 81 -4.54 5.32 6.36
N PHE A 82 -4.49 5.49 7.68
CA PHE A 82 -5.54 6.15 8.46
C PHE A 82 -5.28 7.65 8.66
N THR A 83 -4.01 8.04 8.82
CA THR A 83 -3.64 9.45 9.06
C THR A 83 -3.11 10.17 7.83
N GLY A 84 -2.84 9.46 6.73
CA GLY A 84 -2.19 10.01 5.54
C GLY A 84 -0.73 10.43 5.75
N ILE A 85 -0.18 10.29 6.97
CA ILE A 85 1.17 10.74 7.29
C ILE A 85 2.20 9.85 6.59
N LYS A 86 2.96 10.48 5.69
CA LYS A 86 4.15 9.92 5.06
C LYS A 86 5.32 9.85 6.05
N ARG A 87 6.06 8.75 6.04
CA ARG A 87 7.33 8.57 6.75
C ARG A 87 8.38 8.05 5.78
N VAL A 88 9.60 8.55 5.94
CA VAL A 88 10.77 8.15 5.14
C VAL A 88 11.85 7.65 6.09
N VAL A 89 12.45 6.50 5.77
CA VAL A 89 13.56 5.90 6.53
C VAL A 89 14.71 5.61 5.58
N GLU A 90 15.84 6.26 5.81
CA GLU A 90 17.05 6.12 4.99
C GLU A 90 18.07 5.18 5.61
N GLY A 91 18.82 4.47 4.77
CA GLY A 91 19.89 3.58 5.21
C GLY A 91 21.03 3.47 4.21
N GLU A 92 22.22 3.20 4.74
CA GLU A 92 23.42 2.87 3.96
C GLU A 92 23.47 1.36 3.72
N ILE A 93 23.68 0.95 2.46
CA ILE A 93 23.85 -0.45 2.08
C ILE A 93 25.34 -0.77 2.14
N LYS A 94 25.70 -1.77 2.94
CA LYS A 94 27.09 -2.25 3.01
C LYS A 94 27.49 -2.91 1.69
N LYS A 95 28.74 -2.70 1.29
CA LYS A 95 29.38 -3.44 0.21
C LYS A 95 29.41 -4.94 0.55
N ALA A 96 29.01 -5.78 -0.38
CA ALA A 96 29.09 -7.24 -0.25
C ALA A 96 30.53 -7.70 0.00
N ALA A 97 30.72 -8.75 0.82
CA ALA A 97 32.06 -9.24 1.15
C ALA A 97 32.69 -10.07 0.01
N SER A 98 31.87 -10.59 -0.90
CA SER A 98 32.31 -11.32 -2.10
C SER A 98 31.28 -11.21 -3.23
N LYS A 99 31.67 -11.59 -4.46
CA LYS A 99 30.75 -11.64 -5.61
C LYS A 99 29.55 -12.57 -5.40
N ALA A 100 29.74 -13.66 -4.65
CA ALA A 100 28.65 -14.58 -4.33
C ALA A 100 27.60 -13.97 -3.37
N GLU A 101 27.95 -12.89 -2.67
CA GLU A 101 27.05 -12.16 -1.78
C GLU A 101 26.49 -10.87 -2.39
N GLU A 102 26.73 -10.57 -3.68
CA GLU A 102 26.25 -9.31 -4.28
C GLU A 102 24.73 -9.15 -4.20
N GLY A 103 23.96 -10.24 -4.32
CA GLY A 103 22.50 -10.25 -4.14
C GLY A 103 22.02 -10.15 -2.68
N LYS A 104 22.91 -10.10 -1.69
CA LYS A 104 22.60 -10.05 -0.26
C LYS A 104 22.84 -8.64 0.28
N LEU A 105 21.76 -7.92 0.48
CA LEU A 105 21.77 -6.53 0.89
C LEU A 105 21.71 -6.41 2.41
N ILE A 106 22.68 -5.70 2.98
CA ILE A 106 22.78 -5.44 4.42
C ILE A 106 22.67 -3.94 4.65
N VAL A 107 21.52 -3.51 5.18
CA VAL A 107 21.18 -2.10 5.35
C VAL A 107 21.39 -1.67 6.80
N LYS A 108 22.13 -0.59 6.98
CA LYS A 108 22.21 0.14 8.25
C LYS A 108 21.37 1.41 8.13
N TYR A 109 20.18 1.40 8.73
CA TYR A 109 19.31 2.57 8.80
C TYR A 109 19.89 3.68 9.69
N THR A 110 19.48 4.91 9.45
CA THR A 110 19.89 6.11 10.23
C THR A 110 19.24 6.18 11.62
N ILE A 111 18.29 5.30 11.92
CA ILE A 111 17.62 5.23 13.22
C ILE A 111 18.61 4.75 14.30
N PRO A 112 18.75 5.46 15.44
CA PRO A 112 19.60 5.02 16.53
C PRO A 112 19.23 3.63 17.06
N LEU A 113 20.26 2.83 17.40
CA LEU A 113 20.16 1.51 18.03
C LEU A 113 19.39 0.43 17.23
N THR A 114 18.98 0.66 15.99
CA THR A 114 18.37 -0.41 15.17
C THR A 114 19.42 -1.41 14.68
N PRO A 115 19.15 -2.73 14.73
CA PRO A 115 20.01 -3.73 14.13
C PRO A 115 20.04 -3.61 12.61
N GLU A 116 21.11 -4.11 12.00
CA GLU A 116 21.25 -4.14 10.54
C GLU A 116 20.21 -5.07 9.91
N THR A 117 19.44 -4.53 8.98
CA THR A 117 18.40 -5.27 8.26
C THR A 117 19.05 -6.01 7.10
N LYS A 118 18.80 -7.32 7.01
CA LYS A 118 19.41 -8.22 6.02
C LYS A 118 18.32 -8.82 5.15
N TYR A 119 18.45 -8.69 3.83
CA TYR A 119 17.57 -9.32 2.87
C TYR A 119 18.35 -9.70 1.61
N SER A 120 17.84 -10.70 0.90
CA SER A 120 18.43 -11.21 -0.34
C SER A 120 17.47 -10.94 -1.49
N VAL A 121 17.98 -10.38 -2.59
CA VAL A 121 17.30 -10.42 -3.88
C VAL A 121 17.47 -11.84 -4.42
N LEU A 122 16.38 -12.58 -4.55
CA LEU A 122 16.40 -13.96 -5.06
C LEU A 122 16.52 -13.98 -6.58
N GLU A 123 15.72 -13.14 -7.25
CA GLU A 123 15.74 -12.98 -8.70
C GLU A 123 15.09 -11.64 -9.09
N THR A 124 15.62 -11.01 -10.12
CA THR A 124 15.07 -9.78 -10.72
C THR A 124 15.49 -9.69 -12.18
N ASP A 125 14.65 -9.08 -13.01
CA ASP A 125 15.02 -8.66 -14.36
C ASP A 125 15.54 -7.20 -14.43
N TYR A 126 15.69 -6.56 -13.25
CA TYR A 126 16.04 -5.16 -13.00
C TYR A 126 15.04 -4.10 -13.52
N LYS A 127 14.09 -4.50 -14.37
CA LYS A 127 13.28 -3.59 -15.21
C LYS A 127 11.78 -3.63 -14.92
N ASN A 128 11.27 -4.74 -14.41
CA ASN A 128 9.84 -4.93 -14.18
C ASN A 128 9.56 -5.45 -12.77
N TYR A 129 10.28 -6.49 -12.32
CA TYR A 129 10.04 -7.14 -11.02
C TYR A 129 11.33 -7.49 -10.26
N ALA A 130 11.22 -7.62 -8.95
CA ALA A 130 12.22 -8.24 -8.08
C ALA A 130 11.54 -9.03 -6.96
N VAL A 131 12.03 -10.24 -6.68
CA VAL A 131 11.58 -11.05 -5.54
C VAL A 131 12.66 -11.05 -4.47
N MET A 132 12.26 -10.67 -3.26
CA MET A 132 13.17 -10.45 -2.14
C MET A 132 12.75 -11.26 -0.92
N TRP A 133 13.73 -11.71 -0.14
CA TRP A 133 13.54 -12.56 1.04
C TRP A 133 14.36 -12.08 2.22
N SER A 134 13.79 -12.14 3.42
CA SER A 134 14.50 -11.99 4.68
C SER A 134 14.01 -13.05 5.67
N CYS A 135 14.93 -13.62 6.43
CA CYS A 135 14.59 -14.41 7.60
C CYS A 135 15.56 -14.10 8.73
N SER A 136 15.02 -13.90 9.93
CA SER A 136 15.79 -13.62 11.15
C SER A 136 15.14 -14.34 12.34
N GLY A 137 15.95 -14.87 13.24
CA GLY A 137 15.44 -15.70 14.33
C GLY A 137 16.51 -16.24 15.26
N ILE A 138 16.08 -16.90 16.33
CA ILE A 138 16.93 -17.58 17.32
C ILE A 138 16.33 -18.97 17.57
N GLY A 139 17.09 -20.01 17.20
CA GLY A 139 16.63 -21.40 17.31
C GLY A 139 15.38 -21.65 16.44
N PRO A 140 14.29 -22.24 16.98
CA PRO A 140 13.08 -22.55 16.23
C PRO A 140 12.11 -21.36 16.10
N PHE A 141 12.47 -20.18 16.60
CA PHE A 141 11.66 -18.96 16.51
C PHE A 141 12.27 -18.01 15.49
N HIS A 142 11.59 -17.81 14.37
CA HIS A 142 12.05 -16.94 13.28
C HIS A 142 10.89 -16.18 12.64
N THR A 143 11.20 -14.96 12.18
CA THR A 143 10.33 -14.14 11.34
C THR A 143 10.76 -14.31 9.90
N GLN A 144 9.83 -14.70 9.02
CA GLN A 144 10.02 -14.73 7.58
C GLN A 144 9.35 -13.51 6.96
N ASN A 145 10.04 -12.84 6.03
CA ASN A 145 9.48 -11.77 5.23
C ASN A 145 9.84 -12.03 3.77
N ALA A 146 8.86 -11.86 2.88
CA ALA A 146 9.04 -11.92 1.45
C ALA A 146 8.38 -10.71 0.81
N TRP A 147 8.96 -10.20 -0.27
CA TRP A 147 8.44 -9.05 -1.01
C TRP A 147 8.48 -9.32 -2.51
N VAL A 148 7.39 -8.99 -3.19
CA VAL A 148 7.32 -8.84 -4.65
C VAL A 148 7.34 -7.33 -4.91
N MET A 149 8.47 -6.86 -5.44
CA MET A 149 8.69 -5.47 -5.80
C MET A 149 8.52 -5.29 -7.31
N THR A 150 7.98 -4.15 -7.74
CA THR A 150 7.78 -3.82 -9.17
C THR A 150 8.29 -2.42 -9.51
N ARG A 151 8.69 -2.20 -10.77
CA ARG A 151 9.07 -0.86 -11.25
C ARG A 151 7.87 0.05 -11.50
N GLU A 152 6.74 -0.52 -11.88
CA GLU A 152 5.46 0.18 -11.99
C GLU A 152 4.69 0.08 -10.67
N ARG A 153 4.03 1.17 -10.26
CA ARG A 153 3.25 1.23 -9.02
C ARG A 153 2.06 0.28 -9.04
N LEU A 154 1.42 0.12 -10.20
CA LEU A 154 0.34 -0.81 -10.47
C LEU A 154 0.73 -1.69 -11.66
N ALA A 155 1.69 -2.60 -11.44
CA ALA A 155 2.24 -3.44 -12.50
C ALA A 155 1.18 -4.40 -13.09
N PRO A 156 1.26 -4.72 -14.40
CA PRO A 156 0.34 -5.65 -15.04
C PRO A 156 0.53 -7.09 -14.51
N GLY A 157 -0.54 -7.88 -14.55
CA GLY A 157 -0.54 -9.26 -14.07
C GLY A 157 0.51 -10.17 -14.74
N THR A 158 0.97 -9.84 -15.95
CA THR A 158 2.08 -10.53 -16.64
C THR A 158 3.41 -10.39 -15.91
N VAL A 159 3.70 -9.22 -15.32
CA VAL A 159 4.90 -8.95 -14.52
C VAL A 159 4.80 -9.65 -13.16
N LEU A 160 3.63 -9.61 -12.53
CA LEU A 160 3.38 -10.35 -11.28
C LEU A 160 3.52 -11.87 -11.50
N GLN A 161 3.06 -12.40 -12.63
CA GLN A 161 3.20 -13.82 -12.96
C GLN A 161 4.66 -14.27 -13.13
N GLN A 162 5.56 -13.38 -13.57
CA GLN A 162 7.01 -13.64 -13.59
C GLN A 162 7.56 -13.72 -12.17
N ALA A 163 7.19 -12.79 -11.29
CA ALA A 163 7.57 -12.84 -9.87
C ALA A 163 7.02 -14.10 -9.16
N TYR A 164 5.78 -14.51 -9.45
CA TYR A 164 5.20 -15.74 -8.90
C TYR A 164 5.93 -16.99 -9.36
N ALA A 165 6.44 -17.04 -10.60
CA ALA A 165 7.26 -18.15 -11.07
C ALA A 165 8.57 -18.29 -10.25
N VAL A 166 9.13 -17.17 -9.76
CA VAL A 166 10.26 -17.18 -8.82
C VAL A 166 9.84 -17.69 -7.44
N LEU A 167 8.70 -17.24 -6.90
CA LEU A 167 8.19 -17.77 -5.63
C LEU A 167 7.98 -19.30 -5.70
N ASP A 168 7.36 -19.79 -6.79
CA ASP A 168 7.11 -21.21 -7.02
C ASP A 168 8.41 -22.01 -7.27
N LYS A 169 9.46 -21.39 -7.85
CA LYS A 169 10.82 -21.95 -7.99
C LYS A 169 11.48 -22.14 -6.63
N TYR A 170 11.43 -21.12 -5.76
CA TYR A 170 12.03 -21.15 -4.42
C TYR A 170 11.14 -21.82 -3.35
N LYS A 171 9.94 -22.31 -3.71
CA LYS A 171 8.95 -22.93 -2.82
C LYS A 171 8.47 -22.00 -1.68
N ILE A 172 8.44 -20.70 -1.97
CA ILE A 172 7.91 -19.68 -1.06
C ILE A 172 6.39 -19.66 -1.23
N SER A 173 5.66 -19.84 -0.12
CA SER A 173 4.20 -19.97 -0.17
C SER A 173 3.51 -18.65 -0.47
N ARG A 174 2.72 -18.62 -1.55
CA ARG A 174 1.90 -17.46 -1.91
C ARG A 174 0.73 -17.20 -0.95
N THR A 175 0.37 -18.16 -0.10
CA THR A 175 -0.75 -18.04 0.86
C THR A 175 -0.58 -16.92 1.89
N PHE A 176 0.67 -16.56 2.22
CA PHE A 176 0.96 -15.52 3.23
C PHE A 176 1.17 -14.12 2.63
N PHE A 177 1.13 -13.99 1.30
CA PHE A 177 1.23 -12.70 0.64
C PHE A 177 -0.07 -11.91 0.76
N VAL A 178 0.08 -10.61 0.99
CA VAL A 178 -0.98 -9.61 0.98
C VAL A 178 -0.57 -8.53 -0.03
N LYS A 179 -1.51 -8.16 -0.90
CA LYS A 179 -1.31 -7.05 -1.84
C LYS A 179 -1.18 -5.74 -1.06
N THR A 180 -0.13 -4.98 -1.35
CA THR A 180 0.04 -3.64 -0.79
C THR A 180 -0.80 -2.65 -1.57
N ASP A 181 -1.51 -1.78 -0.84
CA ASP A 181 -2.31 -0.70 -1.41
C ASP A 181 -1.39 0.36 -2.02
N GLN A 182 -1.46 0.48 -3.34
CA GLN A 182 -0.65 1.37 -4.18
C GLN A 182 -1.51 2.36 -4.98
N ASP A 183 -2.82 2.38 -4.73
CA ASP A 183 -3.78 3.23 -5.40
C ASP A 183 -3.76 4.64 -4.76
N ASP A 184 -4.13 5.68 -5.52
CA ASP A 184 -4.30 7.09 -5.07
C ASP A 184 -3.13 7.77 -4.32
N CYS A 185 -1.93 7.18 -4.35
CA CYS A 185 -0.76 7.64 -3.60
C CYS A 185 -0.26 9.07 -3.91
N ALA A 186 -0.74 9.70 -4.99
CA ALA A 186 -0.38 11.06 -5.37
C ALA A 186 -1.01 12.13 -4.45
N TYR A 187 -2.24 11.92 -3.99
CA TYR A 187 -3.01 12.94 -3.25
C TYR A 187 -2.48 13.27 -1.85
N LEU A 188 -1.59 12.43 -1.31
CA LEU A 188 -1.00 12.60 0.02
C LEU A 188 0.35 13.34 0.00
N ALA A 189 0.84 13.72 -1.19
CA ALA A 189 1.99 14.62 -1.32
C ALA A 189 1.58 16.12 -1.30
N SER A 190 0.28 16.43 -1.45
CA SER A 190 -0.23 17.77 -1.73
C SER A 190 -1.17 18.34 -0.67
N LEU A 191 -1.06 17.89 0.59
CA LEU A 191 -1.65 18.58 1.74
C LEU A 191 -0.56 19.36 2.49
N PRO A 192 -0.17 20.57 2.02
CA PRO A 192 0.59 21.47 2.86
C PRO A 192 -0.30 21.91 4.02
N THR A 193 0.11 21.60 5.25
CA THR A 193 -0.41 22.27 6.43
C THR A 193 -0.06 23.76 6.30
N LYS A 194 -0.99 24.57 5.81
CA LYS A 194 -0.82 26.03 5.78
C LYS A 194 -0.65 26.49 7.24
N PRO A 195 0.44 27.19 7.60
CA PRO A 195 0.54 27.82 8.91
C PRO A 195 -0.64 28.80 9.07
N ALA A 196 -1.22 28.85 10.27
CA ALA A 196 -2.21 29.88 10.59
C ALA A 196 -1.49 31.23 10.58
N GLU A 197 -1.83 32.07 9.60
CA GLU A 197 -1.28 33.41 9.43
C GLU A 197 -2.28 34.40 10.04
N PRO A 198 -1.85 35.31 10.93
CA PRO A 198 -2.76 36.15 11.70
C PRO A 198 -3.40 37.24 10.84
N GLU A 199 -4.66 37.53 11.13
CA GLU A 199 -5.40 38.65 10.56
C GLU A 199 -4.73 39.98 10.94
N VAL A 200 -4.59 40.90 9.98
CA VAL A 200 -4.20 42.29 10.21
C VAL A 200 -5.17 43.17 9.43
N GLU A 201 -5.81 44.10 10.14
CA GLU A 201 -6.91 44.95 9.66
C GLU A 201 -6.44 46.07 8.72
N ASP A 202 -7.34 46.51 7.84
CA ASP A 202 -7.12 47.62 6.89
C ASP A 202 -6.96 49.00 7.58
N ALA A 203 -6.09 49.86 7.02
CA ALA A 203 -6.03 51.28 7.37
C ALA A 203 -5.59 52.20 6.20
N GLU A 204 -6.58 52.87 5.61
CA GLU A 204 -6.64 54.17 4.88
C GLU A 204 -5.45 54.85 4.15
N LYS A 205 -5.86 55.56 3.08
CA LYS A 205 -5.09 56.42 2.15
C LYS A 205 -5.20 57.92 2.58
N PRO A 206 -4.27 58.81 2.19
CA PRO A 206 -4.70 59.96 1.36
C PRO A 206 -3.72 60.32 0.20
N GLU A 207 -4.01 61.40 -0.54
CA GLU A 207 -3.63 61.61 -1.96
C GLU A 207 -3.06 63.03 -2.27
N LYS A 208 -2.43 63.19 -3.46
CA LYS A 208 -2.08 64.42 -4.27
C LYS A 208 -0.58 64.77 -4.38
N LYS A 209 -0.07 65.52 -5.38
CA LYS A 209 -0.43 65.82 -6.81
C LYS A 209 0.62 66.84 -7.37
N SER A 210 1.13 66.70 -8.61
CA SER A 210 1.57 67.83 -9.47
C SER A 210 1.92 67.41 -10.92
N GLU A 211 1.57 68.26 -11.90
CA GLU A 211 1.95 68.22 -13.34
C GLU A 211 3.45 68.62 -13.58
N GLU A 212 4.09 68.75 -14.78
CA GLU A 212 3.65 69.31 -16.09
C GLU A 212 4.73 69.15 -17.23
N ASP A 213 4.31 69.15 -18.52
CA ASP A 213 4.97 69.55 -19.81
C ASP A 213 6.46 69.21 -20.20
N THR A 214 6.92 69.19 -21.48
CA THR A 214 6.36 69.37 -22.86
C THR A 214 7.30 68.76 -23.94
N SER A 215 6.78 68.43 -25.15
CA SER A 215 7.24 68.95 -26.47
C SER A 215 6.95 68.04 -27.70
N CYS A 216 6.76 68.65 -28.89
CA CYS A 216 6.38 68.01 -30.18
C CYS A 216 7.60 67.91 -31.17
N VAL A 217 7.50 67.39 -32.41
CA VAL A 217 7.03 68.07 -33.66
C VAL A 217 6.83 67.09 -34.88
N ARG A 218 6.01 67.54 -35.86
CA ARG A 218 5.57 67.04 -37.20
C ARG A 218 6.68 66.84 -38.28
N SER A 219 6.51 66.24 -39.49
CA SER A 219 5.49 65.36 -40.14
C SER A 219 5.94 64.90 -41.57
N ALA A 220 5.38 63.77 -42.07
CA ALA A 220 5.07 63.36 -43.47
C ALA A 220 6.10 63.36 -44.63
N VAL A 221 6.10 62.27 -45.45
CA VAL A 221 6.05 62.19 -46.95
C VAL A 221 6.19 60.72 -47.43
N ILE A 222 5.55 60.35 -48.55
CA ILE A 222 5.62 59.04 -49.28
C ILE A 222 5.88 59.34 -50.78
N PRO A 223 6.80 58.65 -51.47
CA PRO A 223 6.54 57.47 -52.34
C PRO A 223 7.56 56.32 -52.09
N ASP A 224 7.53 55.11 -52.69
CA ASP A 224 6.72 54.53 -53.79
C ASP A 224 6.57 52.99 -53.66
N ALA A 225 5.96 52.30 -54.65
CA ALA A 225 5.88 50.83 -54.79
C ALA A 225 6.46 50.35 -56.16
N PRO A 226 6.61 49.01 -56.44
CA PRO A 226 5.46 48.21 -56.85
C PRO A 226 5.44 46.71 -56.42
N SER A 227 4.32 46.07 -56.77
CA SER A 227 3.82 44.72 -56.45
C SER A 227 4.39 43.53 -57.23
N VAL A 228 4.22 42.32 -56.68
CA VAL A 228 3.74 41.13 -57.44
C VAL A 228 2.63 40.42 -56.65
N ILE A 229 1.59 39.97 -57.36
CA ILE A 229 0.37 39.31 -56.86
C ILE A 229 0.26 37.93 -57.52
N VAL A 230 -0.24 36.91 -56.80
CA VAL A 230 -1.15 35.88 -57.37
C VAL A 230 -2.18 35.48 -56.30
N ASP A 231 -3.45 35.50 -56.70
CA ASP A 231 -4.67 35.12 -55.95
C ASP A 231 -4.74 33.58 -55.68
N ALA A 232 -5.23 33.06 -54.54
CA ALA A 232 -6.59 33.04 -53.96
C ALA A 232 -7.58 32.06 -54.64
N GLU A 233 -8.21 31.20 -53.83
CA GLU A 233 -9.52 30.59 -54.14
C GLU A 233 -10.29 30.30 -52.84
N VAL A 234 -11.63 30.35 -52.88
CA VAL A 234 -12.53 30.47 -51.72
C VAL A 234 -13.72 29.51 -51.81
N ALA A 235 -14.11 28.90 -50.69
CA ALA A 235 -15.46 28.46 -50.37
C ALA A 235 -15.64 28.54 -48.84
N LYS A 236 -16.40 29.51 -48.30
CA LYS A 236 -17.84 29.41 -47.96
C LYS A 236 -18.11 28.36 -46.86
N GLU A 237 -18.30 28.78 -45.61
CA GLU A 237 -19.51 29.39 -44.99
C GLU A 237 -20.35 28.31 -44.30
N ASP A 238 -20.47 28.40 -42.98
CA ASP A 238 -21.76 28.37 -42.26
C ASP A 238 -21.53 28.82 -40.80
N GLU A 239 -22.51 29.53 -40.24
CA GLU A 239 -22.40 30.37 -39.03
C GLU A 239 -23.39 29.90 -37.93
N GLU A 240 -23.07 30.24 -36.67
CA GLU A 240 -23.96 30.27 -35.49
C GLU A 240 -24.93 29.11 -35.15
N LEU A 241 -24.84 28.63 -33.90
CA LEU A 241 -25.87 28.98 -32.91
C LEU A 241 -25.38 28.84 -31.46
N VAL A 242 -25.39 29.95 -30.71
CA VAL A 242 -25.39 29.93 -29.25
C VAL A 242 -26.82 30.16 -28.77
N ALA A 243 -27.35 29.26 -27.95
CA ALA A 243 -28.65 29.44 -27.29
C ALA A 243 -28.55 29.07 -25.81
N SER A 244 -29.27 29.82 -24.98
CA SER A 244 -29.01 29.95 -23.54
C SER A 244 -30.22 29.58 -22.67
N VAL A 245 -29.94 28.98 -21.49
CA VAL A 245 -30.78 29.07 -20.24
C VAL A 245 -32.10 28.23 -20.31
N PRO A 246 -32.60 27.60 -19.22
CA PRO A 246 -32.48 27.97 -17.81
C PRO A 246 -31.97 26.91 -16.82
N ALA A 247 -31.78 27.38 -15.58
CA ALA A 247 -31.66 26.54 -14.39
C ALA A 247 -33.04 25.99 -13.96
N ASP A 248 -33.06 24.79 -13.38
CA ASP A 248 -34.22 24.23 -12.69
C ASP A 248 -33.78 23.65 -11.33
N GLU A 249 -34.60 23.88 -10.32
CA GLU A 249 -34.39 23.44 -8.94
C GLU A 249 -34.86 21.99 -8.77
N ASN A 250 -33.97 21.08 -8.37
CA ASN A 250 -34.41 19.92 -7.59
C ASN A 250 -33.31 19.43 -6.64
N LEU A 251 -33.00 20.27 -5.65
CA LEU A 251 -32.06 19.97 -4.58
C LEU A 251 -32.66 18.93 -3.60
N ARG A 252 -32.65 17.65 -3.98
CA ARG A 252 -32.80 16.57 -2.98
C ARG A 252 -31.58 16.61 -2.07
N LYS A 253 -31.74 17.24 -0.90
CA LYS A 253 -30.78 17.17 0.22
C LYS A 253 -30.64 15.72 0.68
N LEU A 254 -29.72 14.99 0.07
CA LEU A 254 -29.08 13.86 0.73
C LEU A 254 -28.26 14.45 1.89
N VAL A 255 -28.74 14.22 3.11
CA VAL A 255 -28.02 14.62 4.32
C VAL A 255 -26.74 13.79 4.38
N VAL A 256 -25.61 14.44 4.10
CA VAL A 256 -24.29 13.85 4.29
C VAL A 256 -24.03 13.85 5.80
N ASN A 257 -24.37 12.76 6.47
CA ASN A 257 -24.03 12.56 7.88
C ASN A 257 -22.52 12.66 8.01
N THR A 258 -22.06 13.44 8.99
CA THR A 258 -20.63 13.67 9.17
C THR A 258 -19.96 12.39 9.67
N VAL A 259 -18.69 12.18 9.30
CA VAL A 259 -17.91 10.96 9.62
C VAL A 259 -18.03 10.49 11.10
N PRO A 260 -18.10 11.36 12.12
CA PRO A 260 -18.32 10.93 13.51
C PRO A 260 -19.61 10.12 13.74
N GLU A 261 -20.73 10.50 13.12
CA GLU A 261 -22.02 9.83 13.32
C GLU A 261 -22.03 8.43 12.70
N HIS A 262 -21.44 8.28 11.51
CA HIS A 262 -21.35 6.98 10.84
C HIS A 262 -20.47 5.98 11.60
N ILE A 263 -19.48 6.46 12.35
CA ILE A 263 -18.66 5.62 13.25
C ILE A 263 -19.47 5.18 14.47
N MET A 264 -20.28 6.07 15.06
CA MET A 264 -21.15 5.70 16.19
C MET A 264 -22.21 4.66 15.78
N VAL A 265 -22.86 4.83 14.63
CA VAL A 265 -23.83 3.86 14.10
C VAL A 265 -23.19 2.47 13.86
N ILE A 266 -21.96 2.42 13.34
CA ILE A 266 -21.24 1.14 13.18
C ILE A 266 -20.91 0.52 14.55
N ALA A 267 -20.46 1.34 15.51
CA ALA A 267 -20.12 0.87 16.85
C ALA A 267 -21.35 0.33 17.62
N ASP A 268 -22.51 0.97 17.48
CA ASP A 268 -23.76 0.52 18.09
C ASP A 268 -24.29 -0.75 17.40
N ASN A 269 -24.26 -0.84 16.07
CA ASN A 269 -24.63 -2.07 15.36
C ASN A 269 -23.74 -3.26 15.75
N MET A 270 -22.40 -3.07 15.80
CA MET A 270 -21.47 -4.11 16.26
C MET A 270 -21.72 -4.51 17.72
N LYS A 271 -22.20 -3.59 18.55
CA LYS A 271 -22.55 -3.86 19.95
C LYS A 271 -23.86 -4.62 20.08
N GLU A 272 -24.86 -4.36 19.22
CA GLU A 272 -26.08 -5.15 19.13
C GLU A 272 -25.81 -6.58 18.61
N ASP A 273 -24.98 -6.74 17.59
CA ASP A 273 -24.57 -8.06 17.07
C ASP A 273 -23.88 -8.91 18.16
N LEU A 274 -22.93 -8.32 18.90
CA LEU A 274 -22.26 -8.99 20.03
C LEU A 274 -23.22 -9.31 21.19
N LEU A 275 -24.27 -8.51 21.40
CA LEU A 275 -25.32 -8.80 22.38
C LEU A 275 -26.21 -9.96 21.92
N MET A 276 -26.60 -9.98 20.65
CA MET A 276 -27.40 -11.05 20.06
C MET A 276 -26.65 -12.39 20.05
N ASP A 277 -25.37 -12.41 19.71
CA ASP A 277 -24.57 -13.64 19.73
C ASP A 277 -24.31 -14.14 21.16
N SER A 278 -24.09 -13.24 22.13
CA SER A 278 -23.98 -13.64 23.54
C SER A 278 -25.30 -14.13 24.15
N ILE A 279 -26.45 -13.65 23.67
CA ILE A 279 -27.78 -14.20 24.01
C ILE A 279 -27.96 -15.59 23.40
N LYS A 280 -27.67 -15.80 22.10
CA LYS A 280 -27.73 -17.15 21.48
C LYS A 280 -26.86 -18.17 22.21
N MET A 281 -25.62 -17.80 22.55
CA MET A 281 -24.71 -18.66 23.32
C MET A 281 -25.20 -18.97 24.75
N ALA A 282 -26.12 -18.18 25.29
CA ALA A 282 -26.78 -18.44 26.57
C ALA A 282 -28.03 -19.33 26.40
N GLU A 283 -28.80 -19.17 25.32
CA GLU A 283 -29.95 -20.02 25.00
C GLU A 283 -29.54 -21.46 24.63
N GLU A 284 -28.49 -21.64 23.83
CA GLU A 284 -27.92 -22.96 23.50
C GLU A 284 -27.35 -23.72 24.72
N LYS A 285 -27.13 -23.03 25.85
CA LYS A 285 -26.59 -23.61 27.08
C LYS A 285 -27.65 -24.03 28.11
N LYS A 286 -28.94 -23.88 27.81
CA LYS A 286 -30.01 -24.28 28.74
C LYS A 286 -30.20 -25.81 28.72
N PRO A 287 -30.09 -26.52 29.86
CA PRO A 287 -30.27 -27.97 29.87
C PRO A 287 -31.72 -28.34 29.54
N SER A 288 -31.93 -29.34 28.68
CA SER A 288 -33.24 -29.97 28.52
C SER A 288 -33.58 -30.78 29.77
N GLU A 289 -34.69 -30.44 30.40
CA GLU A 289 -35.27 -31.18 31.54
C GLU A 289 -35.73 -32.57 31.07
N PRO A 290 -35.43 -33.67 31.79
CA PRO A 290 -35.76 -35.01 31.33
C PRO A 290 -37.23 -35.35 31.61
N GLU A 291 -37.99 -35.65 30.56
CA GLU A 291 -39.31 -36.25 30.69
C GLU A 291 -39.21 -37.63 31.34
N ILE A 292 -39.81 -37.79 32.52
CA ILE A 292 -39.97 -39.08 33.19
C ILE A 292 -41.37 -39.62 32.90
N GLU A 293 -41.52 -40.51 31.92
CA GLU A 293 -42.61 -41.50 31.94
C GLU A 293 -42.29 -42.78 31.14
N LYS A 294 -42.59 -43.93 31.79
CA LYS A 294 -42.86 -45.26 31.21
C LYS A 294 -41.72 -45.89 30.37
N ALA A 295 -41.08 -46.98 30.81
CA ALA A 295 -41.77 -48.21 31.20
C ALA A 295 -40.95 -49.07 32.18
N SER A 296 -41.59 -49.43 33.29
CA SER A 296 -41.24 -50.60 34.09
C SER A 296 -42.08 -51.79 33.62
N GLU A 297 -41.46 -52.88 33.18
CA GLU A 297 -41.83 -54.27 33.53
C GLU A 297 -40.92 -55.32 32.89
N ALA A 298 -40.85 -56.50 33.52
CA ALA A 298 -40.28 -57.75 33.01
C ALA A 298 -38.75 -57.86 32.76
N ILE A 299 -37.94 -57.74 33.83
CA ILE A 299 -36.88 -58.74 34.09
C ILE A 299 -37.00 -59.23 35.55
N LYS A 300 -37.74 -60.33 35.72
CA LYS A 300 -37.44 -61.36 36.71
C LYS A 300 -37.02 -62.58 35.91
N ASP A 301 -35.75 -62.96 36.00
CA ASP A 301 -35.22 -64.33 36.00
C ASP A 301 -33.70 -64.28 35.75
N ALA A 302 -32.94 -65.08 36.53
CA ALA A 302 -31.47 -65.20 36.59
C ALA A 302 -30.68 -63.92 37.00
N GLU A 303 -29.78 -63.94 37.99
CA GLU A 303 -29.32 -64.98 38.95
C GLU A 303 -29.02 -64.31 40.31
#